data_AF-A0A7X9IGI2-F1
#
_entry.id   AF-A0A7X9IGI2-F1
#
_cell.length_a   1.000
_cell.length_b   1.000
_cell.length_c   1.000
_cell.angle_alpha   90.00
_cell.angle_beta   90.00
_cell.angle_gamma   90.00
#
_symmetry.space_group_name_H-M   'P 1'
#
loop_
_entity.id
_entity.type
_entity.pdbx_description
1 polymer ?
#
loop_
_entity_poly.entity_id
_entity_poly.type
_entity_poly.pdbx_seq_one_letter_code
_entity_poly.pdbx_strand_id
1 'polypeptide(L)'
;MIRNRVERLLGESGEVFTREVFQGDEEIPDAFWRALTAPSLFAEPKAVILRRADSLPDEFWPKLKGPLSGFSAHVWPMICLEKPFGKKGPAVPKALSSQPYYQVAEKRRWIWTSPGLTRKDMAPMLKDWAGAKGLS
;
A
#
# COMPACT_ATOMS: atom_id res chain seq x y z
N MET A 1 11.10 -3.62 -2.81
CA MET A 1 9.96 -4.29 -3.48
C MET A 1 8.66 -3.51 -3.38
N ILE A 2 8.21 -3.08 -2.21
CA ILE A 2 6.97 -2.28 -2.08
C ILE A 2 7.00 -1.01 -2.93
N ARG A 3 8.10 -0.24 -2.88
CA ARG A 3 8.29 0.94 -3.76
C ARG A 3 8.07 0.60 -5.24
N ASN A 4 8.79 -0.39 -5.77
CA ASN A 4 8.67 -0.78 -7.17
C ASN A 4 7.25 -1.28 -7.51
N ARG A 5 6.57 -1.96 -6.58
CA ARG A 5 5.17 -2.39 -6.76
C ARG A 5 4.23 -1.19 -6.85
N VAL A 6 4.38 -0.22 -5.96
CA VAL A 6 3.62 1.04 -5.99
C VAL A 6 3.88 1.77 -7.30
N GLU A 7 5.15 1.99 -7.67
CA GLU A 7 5.52 2.66 -8.92
C GLU A 7 4.94 1.96 -10.15
N ARG A 8 4.97 0.62 -10.17
CA ARG A 8 4.36 -0.17 -11.23
C ARG A 8 2.84 0.02 -11.28
N LEU A 9 2.14 -0.05 -10.14
CA LEU A 9 0.69 0.14 -10.09
C LEU A 9 0.29 1.54 -10.56
N LEU A 10 1.04 2.57 -10.16
CA LEU A 10 0.80 3.94 -10.62
C LEU A 10 1.07 4.08 -12.12
N GLY A 11 2.16 3.50 -12.62
CA GLY A 11 2.47 3.51 -14.06
C GLY A 11 1.45 2.75 -14.92
N GLU A 12 0.91 1.64 -14.41
CA GLU A 12 -0.13 0.85 -15.09
C GLU A 12 -1.52 1.53 -15.08
N SER A 13 -1.73 2.53 -14.22
CA SER A 13 -3.04 3.21 -14.09
C SER A 13 -3.38 4.17 -15.23
N GLY A 14 -2.36 4.68 -15.94
CA GLY A 14 -2.52 5.71 -16.96
C GLY A 14 -2.78 7.12 -16.41
N GLU A 15 -2.92 7.28 -15.09
CA GLU A 15 -3.10 8.57 -14.42
C GLU A 15 -1.82 9.01 -13.68
N VAL A 16 -1.62 10.32 -13.56
CA VAL A 16 -0.51 10.89 -12.78
C VAL A 16 -0.99 11.14 -11.36
N PHE A 17 -0.47 10.37 -10.41
CA PHE A 17 -0.76 10.51 -8.99
C PHE A 17 0.37 11.24 -8.25
N THR A 18 0.00 12.25 -7.47
CA THR A 18 0.89 12.79 -6.43
C THR A 18 0.99 11.78 -5.28
N ARG A 19 2.21 11.46 -4.84
CA ARG A 19 2.46 10.44 -3.81
C ARG A 19 2.59 11.08 -2.44
N GLU A 20 1.74 10.68 -1.51
CA GLU A 20 1.83 11.06 -0.10
C GLU A 20 2.10 9.81 0.74
N VAL A 21 3.25 9.76 1.42
CA VAL A 21 3.71 8.58 2.16
C VAL A 21 3.67 8.86 3.66
N PHE A 22 3.01 7.98 4.41
CA PHE A 22 2.87 8.01 5.87
C PHE A 22 3.44 6.74 6.48
N GLN A 23 3.97 6.83 7.71
CA GLN A 23 4.58 5.72 8.44
C GLN A 23 3.68 5.29 9.60
N GLY A 24 3.33 4.01 9.65
CA GLY A 24 2.42 3.44 10.66
C GLY A 24 3.05 3.07 11.99
N ASP A 25 4.38 3.11 12.09
CA ASP A 25 5.13 2.98 13.33
C ASP A 25 5.48 4.33 13.98
N GLU A 26 4.98 5.41 13.39
CA GLU A 26 5.00 6.76 13.94
C GLU A 26 3.57 7.19 14.27
N GLU A 27 3.42 8.30 14.99
CA GLU A 27 2.10 8.88 15.22
C GLU A 27 1.48 9.31 13.88
N ILE A 28 0.25 8.82 13.61
CA ILE A 28 -0.44 9.14 12.36
C ILE A 28 -0.91 10.60 12.39
N PRO A 29 -0.37 11.48 11.51
CA PRO A 29 -0.71 12.89 11.53
C PRO A 29 -2.09 13.15 10.92
N ASP A 30 -2.73 14.27 11.29
CA ASP A 30 -4.00 14.72 10.68
C ASP A 30 -3.92 14.92 9.16
N ALA A 31 -2.72 15.13 8.63
CA ALA A 31 -2.49 15.16 7.18
C ALA A 31 -2.89 13.84 6.48
N PHE A 32 -2.68 12.69 7.13
CA PHE A 32 -3.07 11.38 6.59
C PHE A 32 -4.59 11.30 6.37
N TRP A 33 -5.36 11.68 7.39
CA TRP A 33 -6.81 11.64 7.33
C TRP A 33 -7.37 12.59 6.27
N ARG A 34 -6.78 13.79 6.15
CA ARG A 34 -7.13 14.75 5.09
C ARG A 34 -6.78 14.23 3.70
N ALA A 35 -5.63 13.56 3.55
CA ALA A 35 -5.21 12.99 2.27
C ALA A 35 -6.15 11.88 1.78
N LEU A 36 -6.79 11.14 2.69
CA LEU A 36 -7.80 10.12 2.34
C LEU A 36 -9.15 10.70 1.90
N THR A 37 -9.37 12.00 2.11
CA THR A 37 -10.58 12.69 1.67
C THR A 37 -10.31 13.46 0.38
N ALA A 38 -11.24 13.39 -0.58
CA ALA A 38 -11.12 14.19 -1.80
C ALA A 38 -11.69 15.60 -1.54
N PRO A 39 -10.88 16.68 -1.62
CA PRO A 39 -11.37 18.03 -1.36
C PRO A 39 -12.16 18.63 -2.54
N SER A 40 -11.98 18.12 -3.77
CA SER A 40 -12.63 18.61 -4.99
C SER A 40 -12.50 17.59 -6.14
N LEU A 41 -13.46 17.58 -7.08
CA LEU A 41 -13.40 16.80 -8.33
C LEU A 41 -12.28 17.25 -9.28
N PHE A 42 -11.72 18.44 -9.08
CA PHE A 42 -10.61 18.99 -9.87
C PHE A 42 -9.27 18.86 -9.14
N ALA A 43 -9.24 18.21 -7.98
CA ALA A 43 -8.00 17.98 -7.27
C ALA A 43 -7.12 16.99 -8.04
N GLU A 44 -5.81 17.23 -8.03
CA GLU A 44 -4.84 16.28 -8.54
C GLU A 44 -5.05 14.91 -7.86
N PRO A 45 -5.08 13.80 -8.61
CA PRO A 45 -5.18 12.47 -8.04
C PRO A 45 -4.01 12.20 -7.07
N LYS A 46 -4.31 11.58 -5.93
CA LYS A 46 -3.33 11.28 -4.88
C LYS A 46 -3.24 9.80 -4.57
N ALA A 47 -2.03 9.28 -4.57
CA ALA A 47 -1.73 7.96 -4.02
C ALA A 47 -1.31 8.12 -2.56
N VAL A 48 -2.19 7.70 -1.64
CA VAL A 48 -1.97 7.78 -0.19
C VAL A 48 -1.41 6.46 0.28
N ILE A 49 -0.12 6.44 0.60
CA ILE A 49 0.64 5.22 0.88
C ILE A 49 0.94 5.15 2.37
N LEU A 50 0.35 4.19 3.07
CA LEU A 50 0.60 3.93 4.48
C LEU A 50 1.57 2.75 4.62
N ARG A 51 2.82 3.04 4.97
CA ARG A 51 3.88 2.06 5.19
C ARG A 51 3.90 1.56 6.62
N ARG A 52 4.48 0.38 6.85
CA ARG A 52 4.57 -0.26 8.19
C ARG A 52 3.24 -0.22 8.95
N ALA A 53 2.13 -0.38 8.21
CA ALA A 53 0.78 -0.25 8.78
C ALA A 53 0.48 -1.34 9.81
N ASP A 54 1.28 -2.39 9.83
CA ASP A 54 1.21 -3.50 10.76
C ASP A 54 1.67 -3.17 12.19
N SER A 55 2.29 -2.01 12.40
CA SER A 55 2.60 -1.42 13.71
C SER A 55 1.43 -0.66 14.33
N LEU A 56 0.36 -0.41 13.56
CA LEU A 56 -0.79 0.34 14.03
C LEU A 56 -1.63 -0.49 15.01
N PRO A 57 -2.22 0.16 16.03
CA PRO A 57 -3.01 -0.54 17.03
C PRO A 57 -4.35 -0.99 16.43
N ASP A 58 -4.99 -1.98 17.06
CA ASP A 58 -6.18 -2.61 16.51
C ASP A 58 -7.37 -1.63 16.33
N GLU A 59 -7.47 -0.60 17.18
CA GLU A 59 -8.47 0.46 17.07
C GLU A 59 -8.27 1.42 15.88
N PHE A 60 -7.14 1.34 15.18
CA PHE A 60 -6.91 2.10 13.95
C PHE A 60 -7.80 1.61 12.81
N TRP A 61 -7.91 0.29 12.64
CA TRP A 61 -8.54 -0.31 11.46
C TRP A 61 -10.02 0.07 11.25
N PRO A 62 -10.86 0.16 12.30
CA PRO A 62 -12.24 0.64 12.15
C PRO A 62 -12.33 2.09 11.65
N LYS A 63 -11.36 2.95 11.99
CA LYS A 63 -11.37 4.38 11.61
C LYS A 63 -11.25 4.60 10.10
N LEU A 64 -10.65 3.65 9.38
CA LEU A 64 -10.54 3.68 7.91
C LEU A 64 -11.86 3.42 7.19
N LYS A 65 -12.86 2.84 7.85
CA LYS A 65 -14.13 2.47 7.20
C LYS A 65 -14.82 3.66 6.54
N GLY A 66 -14.86 4.81 7.21
CA GLY A 66 -15.47 6.03 6.68
C GLY A 66 -14.74 6.52 5.43
N PRO A 67 -13.46 6.89 5.52
CA PRO A 67 -12.68 7.38 4.37
C PRO A 67 -12.66 6.42 3.17
N LEU A 68 -12.61 5.10 3.39
CA LEU A 68 -12.56 4.12 2.30
C LEU A 68 -13.93 3.78 1.69
N SER A 69 -15.04 4.17 2.32
CA SER A 69 -16.38 3.83 1.82
C SER A 69 -16.78 4.58 0.55
N GLY A 70 -16.20 5.75 0.31
CA GLY A 70 -16.59 6.64 -0.79
C GLY A 70 -16.04 6.29 -2.17
N PHE A 71 -15.05 5.39 -2.25
CA PHE A 71 -14.38 5.00 -3.50
C PHE A 71 -14.12 6.18 -4.47
N SER A 72 -13.32 7.16 -4.03
CA SER A 72 -12.95 8.29 -4.87
C SER A 72 -11.93 7.87 -5.94
N ALA A 73 -12.16 8.26 -7.19
CA ALA A 73 -11.17 8.08 -8.27
C ALA A 73 -9.91 8.94 -8.03
N HIS A 74 -10.03 10.06 -7.31
CA HIS A 74 -8.93 10.99 -7.05
C HIS A 74 -8.06 10.61 -5.84
N VAL A 75 -8.44 9.56 -5.10
CA VAL A 75 -7.67 9.10 -3.94
C VAL A 75 -7.47 7.61 -4.07
N TRP A 76 -6.22 7.17 -4.14
CA TRP A 76 -5.84 5.77 -4.18
C TRP A 76 -5.09 5.39 -2.89
N PRO A 77 -5.79 4.81 -1.91
CA PRO A 77 -5.18 4.31 -0.69
C PRO A 77 -4.38 3.03 -0.95
N MET A 78 -3.13 3.00 -0.50
CA MET A 78 -2.23 1.86 -0.58
C MET A 78 -1.70 1.51 0.82
N ILE A 79 -2.29 0.50 1.45
CA ILE A 79 -1.94 0.07 2.81
C ILE A 79 -0.91 -1.07 2.72
N CYS A 80 0.27 -0.85 3.29
CA CYS A 80 1.41 -1.77 3.23
C CYS A 80 1.70 -2.37 4.60
N LEU A 81 1.52 -3.69 4.73
CA LEU A 81 1.97 -4.46 5.89
C LEU A 81 3.38 -5.00 5.62
N GLU A 82 4.33 -4.69 6.51
CA GLU A 82 5.76 -4.96 6.32
C GLU A 82 6.29 -5.96 7.37
N LYS A 83 5.53 -7.03 7.63
CA LYS A 83 5.88 -8.09 8.60
C LYS A 83 6.72 -9.21 8.00
N PRO A 84 7.46 -9.97 8.84
CA PRO A 84 8.13 -11.19 8.42
C PRO A 84 7.19 -12.17 7.71
N PHE A 85 7.68 -12.76 6.63
CA PHE A 85 6.92 -13.73 5.84
C PHE A 85 7.08 -15.12 6.45
N GLY A 86 5.99 -15.66 7.01
CA GLY A 86 5.98 -17.01 7.57
C GLY A 86 5.86 -18.10 6.51
N LYS A 87 5.99 -19.36 6.92
CA LYS A 87 5.81 -20.54 6.03
C LYS A 87 4.44 -20.58 5.34
N LYS A 88 3.40 -19.98 5.95
CA LYS A 88 2.02 -19.93 5.44
C LYS A 88 1.68 -18.61 4.73
N GLY A 89 2.65 -17.72 4.53
CA GLY A 89 2.42 -16.38 4.00
C GLY A 89 2.59 -15.28 5.05
N PRO A 90 2.25 -14.02 4.71
CA PRO A 90 2.32 -12.90 5.63
C PRO A 90 1.16 -13.00 6.63
N ALA A 91 1.43 -12.75 7.91
CA ALA A 91 0.40 -12.70 8.92
C ALA A 91 -0.42 -11.40 8.78
N VAL A 92 -1.74 -11.54 8.64
CA VAL A 92 -2.66 -10.39 8.58
C VAL A 92 -3.35 -10.23 9.94
N PRO A 93 -3.32 -9.03 10.56
CA PRO A 93 -4.01 -8.77 11.82
C PRO A 93 -5.51 -9.06 11.72
N LYS A 94 -6.08 -9.72 12.74
CA LYS A 94 -7.52 -10.05 12.79
C LYS A 94 -8.40 -8.78 12.76
N ALA A 95 -7.95 -7.71 13.40
CA ALA A 95 -8.64 -6.42 13.41
C ALA A 95 -8.72 -5.77 12.02
N LEU A 96 -7.78 -6.08 11.12
CA LEU A 96 -7.81 -5.66 9.72
C LEU A 96 -8.64 -6.62 8.86
N SER A 97 -8.43 -7.94 8.98
CA SER A 97 -9.12 -8.92 8.12
C SER A 97 -10.62 -9.01 8.36
N SER A 98 -11.09 -8.55 9.53
CA SER A 98 -12.52 -8.43 9.83
C SER A 98 -13.20 -7.22 9.17
N GLN A 99 -12.45 -6.29 8.59
CA GLN A 99 -12.99 -5.05 8.05
C GLN A 99 -13.64 -5.26 6.67
N PRO A 100 -14.77 -4.58 6.36
CA PRO A 100 -15.44 -4.73 5.07
C PRO A 100 -14.56 -4.39 3.87
N TYR A 101 -13.73 -3.34 3.97
CA TYR A 101 -12.84 -2.94 2.87
C TYR A 101 -11.75 -3.98 2.60
N TYR A 102 -11.29 -4.71 3.62
CA TYR A 102 -10.35 -5.81 3.44
C TYR A 102 -10.99 -6.96 2.66
N GLN A 103 -12.22 -7.35 3.02
CA GLN A 103 -12.98 -8.38 2.31
C GLN A 103 -13.24 -7.99 0.85
N VAL A 104 -13.48 -6.71 0.56
CA VAL A 104 -13.58 -6.20 -0.82
C VAL A 104 -12.25 -6.35 -1.55
N ALA A 105 -11.13 -5.94 -0.94
CA ALA A 105 -9.80 -6.06 -1.53
C ALA A 105 -9.44 -7.51 -1.84
N GLU A 106 -9.81 -8.45 -0.97
CA GLU A 106 -9.63 -9.88 -1.18
C GLU A 106 -10.47 -10.39 -2.37
N LYS A 107 -11.78 -10.10 -2.39
CA LYS A 107 -12.69 -10.48 -3.49
C LYS A 107 -12.25 -9.91 -4.85
N ARG A 108 -11.75 -8.68 -4.86
CA ARG A 108 -11.25 -7.99 -6.05
C ARG A 108 -9.81 -8.36 -6.42
N ARG A 109 -9.15 -9.22 -5.63
CA ARG A 109 -7.74 -9.63 -5.81
C ARG A 109 -6.75 -8.46 -5.82
N TRP A 110 -7.01 -7.43 -5.01
CA TRP A 110 -6.13 -6.28 -4.84
C TRP A 110 -4.98 -6.55 -3.86
N ILE A 111 -5.11 -7.58 -3.04
CA ILE A 111 -4.09 -7.96 -2.07
C ILE A 111 -2.92 -8.61 -2.81
N TRP A 112 -1.77 -7.95 -2.76
CA TRP A 112 -0.50 -8.47 -3.26
C TRP A 112 0.41 -8.82 -2.08
N THR A 113 1.04 -9.98 -2.15
CA THR A 113 1.97 -10.46 -1.12
C THR A 113 3.31 -10.82 -1.74
N SER A 114 4.39 -10.65 -0.98
CA SER A 114 5.73 -11.03 -1.41
C SER A 114 6.59 -11.38 -0.21
N PRO A 115 7.41 -12.45 -0.28
CA PRO A 115 8.28 -12.88 0.81
C PRO A 115 9.47 -11.96 1.07
N GLY A 116 9.60 -10.86 0.31
CA GLY A 116 10.80 -10.04 0.36
C GLY A 116 11.91 -10.63 -0.51
N LEU A 117 13.11 -10.06 -0.38
CA LEU A 117 14.30 -10.58 -1.05
C LEU A 117 14.70 -11.89 -0.38
N THR A 118 14.44 -13.00 -1.06
CA THR A 118 15.01 -14.30 -0.67
C THR A 118 16.40 -14.47 -1.30
N ARG A 119 17.24 -15.36 -0.76
CA ARG A 119 18.54 -15.67 -1.38
C ARG A 119 18.41 -16.11 -2.85
N LYS A 120 17.30 -16.77 -3.20
CA LYS A 120 17.01 -17.24 -4.55
C LYS A 120 16.65 -16.09 -5.50
N ASP A 121 15.90 -15.10 -5.01
CA ASP A 121 15.34 -14.03 -5.84
C ASP A 121 16.28 -12.80 -5.91
N MET A 122 17.34 -12.77 -5.11
CA MET A 122 18.30 -11.67 -5.04
C MET A 122 19.12 -11.51 -6.32
N ALA A 123 19.68 -12.60 -6.86
CA ALA A 123 20.51 -12.53 -8.06
C ALA A 123 19.72 -12.10 -9.32
N PRO A 124 18.50 -12.63 -9.59
CA PRO A 124 17.65 -12.11 -10.65
C PRO A 124 17.30 -10.63 -10.47
N MET A 125 16.92 -10.20 -9.25
CA MET A 125 16.55 -8.80 -9.01
C MET A 125 17.72 -7.85 -9.23
N LEU A 126 18.93 -8.22 -8.83
CA LEU A 126 20.14 -7.44 -9.07
C LEU A 126 20.46 -7.33 -10.56
N LYS A 127 20.29 -8.42 -11.31
CA LYS A 127 20.49 -8.44 -12.76
C LYS A 127 19.48 -7.53 -13.48
N ASP A 128 18.20 -7.61 -13.11
CA ASP A 128 17.15 -6.74 -13.67
C ASP A 128 17.42 -5.27 -13.33
N TRP A 129 17.85 -4.99 -12.09
CA TRP A 129 18.23 -3.65 -11.67
C TRP A 129 19.44 -3.09 -12.43
N ALA A 130 20.48 -3.91 -12.62
CA ALA A 130 21.68 -3.53 -13.36
C ALA A 130 21.34 -3.27 -14.84
N GLY A 131 20.57 -4.16 -15.46
CA GLY A 131 20.09 -4.01 -16.84
C GLY A 131 19.25 -2.74 -17.03
N ALA A 132 18.34 -2.43 -16.11
CA ALA A 132 17.55 -1.19 -16.15
C ALA A 132 18.40 0.09 -16.00
N LYS A 133 19.63 -0.03 -15.50
CA LYS A 133 20.61 1.06 -15.36
C LYS A 133 21.68 1.05 -16.45
N GLY A 134 21.61 0.12 -17.40
CA GLY A 134 22.64 -0.05 -18.44
C GLY A 134 23.97 -0.55 -17.87
N LEU A 135 23.96 -1.18 -16.70
CA LEU A 135 25.12 -1.78 -16.06
C LEU A 135 25.14 -3.28 -16.42
N SER A 136 26.23 -3.74 -17.04
CA SER A 136 26.42 -5.15 -17.44
C SER A 136 27.40 -5.86 -16.53
#